data_AF-A0A173S7M0-F1
#
_entry.id   AF-A0A173S7M0-F1
#
_cell.length_a   1.000
_cell.length_b   1.000
_cell.length_c   1.000
_cell.angle_alpha   90.00
_cell.angle_beta   90.00
_cell.angle_gamma   90.00
#
_symmetry.space_group_name_H-M   'P 1'
#
loop_
_entity.id
_entity.type
_entity.pdbx_description
1 polymer ?
#
loop_
_entity_poly.entity_id
_entity_poly.type
_entity_poly.pdbx_seq_one_letter_code
_entity_poly.pdbx_strand_id
1 'polypeptide(L)'
;MIAINTTTVTFAQNSTSTQKYESANTEVSNNVIIKNSGVIINGTYYSIAEFESLLDHAILISETGNSSARIAAIGAGIYFIPGIGEVVIAATGAITVAGVTITVGTWLYKTITNWLSNSSKREIAKIRASIPKRLRKKNGDVNLGKFKNKVKGKTSYKEEGGWAIDKDTAGHGGRKWKLKDKKGNRIASLGKNGEVLGK
;
A
#
# COMPACT_ATOMS: atom_id res chain seq x y z
N MET A 1 18.35 -17.83 -45.13
CA MET A 1 18.53 -16.82 -44.07
C MET A 1 17.54 -15.69 -44.32
N ILE A 2 16.63 -15.43 -43.39
CA ILE A 2 15.78 -14.22 -43.42
C ILE A 2 16.06 -13.49 -42.11
N ALA A 3 16.49 -12.24 -42.25
CA ALA A 3 16.98 -11.39 -41.17
C ALA A 3 15.83 -10.84 -40.32
N ILE A 4 16.07 -10.83 -39.01
CA ILE A 4 15.29 -10.14 -37.98
C ILE A 4 15.65 -8.65 -38.00
N ASN A 5 14.68 -7.78 -38.29
CA ASN A 5 14.83 -6.34 -38.12
C ASN A 5 14.17 -5.91 -36.80
N THR A 6 15.02 -5.54 -35.85
CA THR A 6 14.67 -4.95 -34.56
C THR A 6 14.38 -3.47 -34.76
N THR A 7 13.16 -3.00 -34.48
CA THR A 7 12.85 -1.57 -34.41
C THR A 7 12.74 -1.11 -32.96
N THR A 8 13.72 -0.30 -32.58
CA THR A 8 13.76 0.54 -31.38
C THR A 8 12.58 1.51 -31.37
N VAL A 9 11.83 1.58 -30.26
CA VAL A 9 10.84 2.64 -30.01
C VAL A 9 11.49 3.79 -29.25
N THR A 10 11.68 4.91 -29.93
CA THR A 10 12.08 6.20 -29.35
C THR A 10 10.80 7.00 -29.09
N PHE A 11 10.58 7.47 -27.86
CA PHE A 11 9.46 8.38 -27.56
C PHE A 11 9.87 9.83 -27.82
N ALA A 12 9.19 10.48 -28.75
CA ALA A 12 9.27 11.92 -28.97
C ALA A 12 8.20 12.64 -28.14
N GLN A 13 8.60 13.66 -27.39
CA GLN A 13 7.68 14.67 -26.85
C GLN A 13 7.36 15.70 -27.94
N ASN A 14 6.11 16.16 -28.05
CA ASN A 14 5.86 17.60 -28.17
C ASN A 14 4.44 18.04 -27.82
N SER A 15 4.40 19.04 -26.93
CA SER A 15 3.57 20.27 -26.89
C SER A 15 2.04 20.28 -27.04
N THR A 16 1.49 21.01 -26.07
CA THR A 16 0.14 21.50 -25.80
C THR A 16 -0.60 22.13 -27.00
N SER A 17 -1.82 21.68 -27.27
CA SER A 17 -2.96 22.55 -27.66
C SER A 17 -4.29 21.81 -27.56
N THR A 18 -5.27 22.49 -26.97
CA THR A 18 -6.69 22.13 -26.91
C THR A 18 -7.32 22.12 -28.30
N GLN A 19 -8.02 21.04 -28.71
CA GLN A 19 -9.29 21.05 -29.46
C GLN A 19 -9.93 19.63 -29.48
N LYS A 20 -11.26 19.58 -29.48
CA LYS A 20 -12.12 18.38 -29.50
C LYS A 20 -12.19 17.80 -30.92
N TYR A 21 -12.03 16.48 -31.08
CA TYR A 21 -12.55 15.67 -32.18
C TYR A 21 -12.89 14.26 -31.70
N GLU A 22 -14.05 13.76 -32.10
CA GLU A 22 -14.58 12.42 -31.86
C GLU A 22 -14.04 11.39 -32.87
N SER A 23 -13.99 10.13 -32.40
CA SER A 23 -13.99 8.86 -33.16
C SER A 23 -12.68 8.31 -33.71
N ALA A 24 -12.02 7.49 -32.90
CA ALA A 24 -11.85 6.06 -33.17
C ALA A 24 -11.73 5.36 -31.82
N ASN A 25 -12.69 4.47 -31.49
CA ASN A 25 -12.66 3.68 -30.26
C ASN A 25 -11.54 2.64 -30.34
N THR A 26 -10.31 3.08 -30.11
CA THR A 26 -9.30 2.21 -29.52
C THR A 26 -9.57 2.26 -28.03
N GLU A 27 -10.19 1.22 -27.48
CA GLU A 27 -10.30 1.02 -26.04
C GLU A 27 -8.90 0.88 -25.45
N VAL A 28 -8.22 2.00 -25.26
CA VAL A 28 -7.16 2.11 -24.28
C VAL A 28 -7.89 2.16 -22.96
N SER A 29 -8.06 1.00 -22.35
CA SER A 29 -8.59 0.82 -21.00
C SER A 29 -7.78 1.66 -20.03
N ASN A 30 -8.16 2.93 -19.87
CA ASN A 30 -7.58 3.84 -18.90
C ASN A 30 -8.06 3.37 -17.52
N ASN A 31 -7.34 2.42 -16.94
CA ASN A 31 -7.62 1.88 -15.62
C ASN A 31 -7.58 2.94 -14.52
N VAL A 32 -7.00 4.12 -14.77
CA VAL A 32 -6.93 5.24 -13.81
C VAL A 32 -7.33 6.55 -14.49
N ILE A 33 -8.34 7.24 -13.94
CA ILE A 33 -8.75 8.60 -14.38
C ILE A 33 -8.67 9.54 -13.19
N ILE A 34 -7.77 10.51 -13.25
CA ILE A 34 -7.59 11.52 -12.18
C ILE A 34 -8.55 12.69 -12.43
N LYS A 35 -9.34 13.04 -11.43
CA LYS A 35 -10.23 14.22 -11.40
C LYS A 35 -9.79 15.17 -10.30
N ASN A 36 -10.28 16.40 -10.31
CA ASN A 36 -9.94 17.37 -9.25
C ASN A 36 -10.48 16.97 -7.86
N SER A 37 -11.55 16.16 -7.80
CA SER A 37 -12.20 15.73 -6.56
C SER A 37 -11.87 14.30 -6.13
N GLY A 38 -11.12 13.55 -6.94
CA GLY A 38 -10.90 12.12 -6.72
C GLY A 38 -10.26 11.40 -7.90
N VAL A 39 -10.23 10.07 -7.84
CA VAL A 39 -9.65 9.20 -8.86
C VAL A 39 -10.61 8.05 -9.14
N ILE A 40 -10.79 7.72 -10.41
CA ILE A 40 -11.46 6.47 -10.81
C ILE A 40 -10.36 5.44 -11.04
N ILE A 41 -10.43 4.30 -10.37
CA ILE A 41 -9.51 3.17 -10.58
C ILE A 41 -10.33 1.93 -10.90
N ASN A 42 -10.09 1.31 -12.05
CA ASN A 42 -10.82 0.14 -12.55
C ASN A 42 -12.35 0.33 -12.48
N GLY A 43 -12.84 1.50 -12.91
CA GLY A 43 -14.26 1.86 -12.91
C GLY A 43 -14.86 2.28 -11.56
N THR A 44 -14.11 2.18 -10.45
CA THR A 44 -14.57 2.62 -9.12
C THR A 44 -14.05 4.01 -8.79
N TYR A 45 -14.94 4.93 -8.41
CA TYR A 45 -14.58 6.26 -7.97
C TYR A 45 -14.17 6.26 -6.48
N TYR A 46 -13.07 6.94 -6.19
CA TYR A 46 -12.62 7.27 -4.85
C TYR A 46 -12.44 8.78 -4.76
N SER A 47 -13.08 9.42 -3.79
CA SER A 47 -12.72 10.77 -3.37
C SER A 47 -11.27 10.81 -2.86
N ILE A 48 -10.71 12.01 -2.76
CA ILE A 48 -9.35 12.19 -2.22
C ILE A 48 -9.22 11.55 -0.83
N ALA A 49 -10.19 11.79 0.06
CA ALA A 49 -10.18 11.26 1.42
C ALA A 49 -10.32 9.72 1.46
N GLU A 50 -11.13 9.13 0.57
CA GLU A 50 -11.23 7.68 0.46
C GLU A 50 -9.93 7.06 -0.03
N PHE A 51 -9.27 7.68 -1.02
CA PHE A 51 -7.97 7.20 -1.51
C PHE A 51 -6.90 7.29 -0.41
N GLU A 52 -6.85 8.39 0.34
CA GLU A 52 -5.95 8.55 1.49
C GLU A 52 -6.18 7.48 2.56
N SER A 53 -7.45 7.19 2.86
CA SER A 53 -7.81 6.14 3.80
C SER A 53 -7.35 4.76 3.31
N LEU A 54 -7.50 4.46 2.02
CA LEU A 54 -7.01 3.19 1.44
C LEU A 54 -5.49 3.10 1.52
N LEU A 55 -4.78 4.19 1.24
CA LEU A 55 -3.32 4.27 1.31
C LEU A 55 -2.80 4.00 2.73
N ASP A 56 -3.54 4.37 3.78
CA ASP A 56 -3.21 4.03 5.18
C ASP A 56 -3.28 2.53 5.51
N HIS A 57 -3.91 1.76 4.64
CA HIS A 57 -3.96 0.30 4.69
C HIS A 57 -2.93 -0.38 3.77
N ALA A 58 -2.00 0.39 3.18
CA ALA A 58 -0.96 -0.14 2.31
C ALA A 58 -0.07 -1.18 2.99
N ILE A 59 0.45 -2.10 2.19
CA ILE A 59 1.19 -3.27 2.63
C ILE A 59 2.41 -3.36 1.75
N LEU A 60 3.59 -3.31 2.36
CA LEU A 60 4.82 -3.43 1.60
C LEU A 60 4.93 -4.83 0.98
N ILE A 61 5.20 -4.90 -0.30
CA ILE A 61 5.46 -6.15 -1.03
C ILE A 61 6.96 -6.35 -1.22
N SER A 62 7.66 -5.31 -1.67
CA SER A 62 9.12 -5.32 -1.81
C SER A 62 9.70 -3.92 -1.63
N GLU A 63 10.87 -3.82 -1.02
CA GLU A 63 11.66 -2.58 -1.01
C GLU A 63 12.56 -2.58 -2.23
N THR A 64 12.67 -1.44 -2.89
CA THR A 64 13.66 -1.24 -3.95
C THR A 64 14.85 -0.53 -3.35
N GLY A 65 15.86 -1.28 -2.90
CA GLY A 65 17.06 -0.71 -2.29
C GLY A 65 18.28 -1.61 -2.41
N ASN A 66 19.08 -1.41 -3.46
CA ASN A 66 20.48 -1.84 -3.47
C ASN A 66 21.29 -0.84 -2.63
N SER A 67 22.00 -1.35 -1.63
CA SER A 67 22.76 -0.63 -0.59
C SER A 67 24.01 0.13 -1.08
N SER A 68 24.02 0.70 -2.30
CA SER A 68 25.24 1.30 -2.87
C SER A 68 25.04 2.60 -3.66
N ALA A 69 23.82 3.06 -3.92
CA ALA A 69 23.58 4.35 -4.56
C ALA A 69 23.11 5.38 -3.53
N ARG A 70 23.89 6.45 -3.34
CA ARG A 70 23.65 7.54 -2.35
C ARG A 70 22.39 8.39 -2.58
N ILE A 71 21.43 7.92 -3.39
CA ILE A 71 20.09 8.50 -3.50
C ILE A 71 19.08 7.35 -3.59
N ALA A 72 18.78 6.71 -2.47
CA ALA A 72 17.52 5.98 -2.33
C ALA A 72 16.43 7.02 -2.11
N ALA A 73 15.49 7.17 -3.06
CA ALA A 73 14.28 7.94 -2.76
C ALA A 73 13.57 7.29 -1.56
N ILE A 74 13.24 8.13 -0.57
CA ILE A 74 12.57 7.70 0.66
C ILE A 74 11.30 6.94 0.29
N GLY A 75 11.23 5.65 0.65
CA GLY A 75 10.04 4.82 0.40
C GLY A 75 9.93 4.21 -1.00
N ALA A 76 11.03 4.07 -1.74
CA ALA A 76 11.02 3.29 -2.99
C ALA A 76 10.67 1.81 -2.74
N GLY A 77 9.71 1.28 -3.49
CA GLY A 77 9.22 -0.09 -3.32
C GLY A 77 7.89 -0.35 -4.01
N ILE A 78 7.43 -1.58 -3.90
CA ILE A 78 6.11 -2.03 -4.34
C ILE A 78 5.21 -2.12 -3.11
N TYR A 79 4.07 -1.43 -3.16
CA TYR A 79 3.07 -1.41 -2.10
C TYR A 79 1.74 -1.93 -2.64
N PHE A 80 1.09 -2.84 -1.93
CA PHE A 80 -0.27 -3.26 -2.22
C PHE A 80 -1.25 -2.45 -1.38
N ILE A 81 -2.21 -1.80 -2.04
CA ILE A 81 -3.32 -1.09 -1.40
C ILE A 81 -4.58 -1.95 -1.52
N PRO A 82 -5.13 -2.45 -0.40
CA PRO A 82 -6.38 -3.20 -0.41
C PRO A 82 -7.50 -2.44 -1.13
N GLY A 83 -8.21 -3.11 -2.05
CA GLY A 83 -9.30 -2.52 -2.83
C GLY A 83 -8.87 -1.86 -4.14
N ILE A 84 -7.62 -1.40 -4.24
CA ILE A 84 -7.09 -0.74 -5.45
C ILE A 84 -6.15 -1.67 -6.23
N GLY A 85 -5.26 -2.38 -5.52
CA GLY A 85 -4.22 -3.22 -6.12
C GLY A 85 -2.81 -2.69 -5.85
N GLU A 86 -1.86 -3.02 -6.71
CA GLU A 86 -0.45 -2.65 -6.56
C GLU A 86 -0.17 -1.20 -6.99
N VAL A 87 0.65 -0.52 -6.19
CA VAL A 87 1.24 0.79 -6.43
C VAL A 87 2.75 0.63 -6.38
N VAL A 88 3.42 0.99 -7.48
CA VAL A 88 4.88 0.87 -7.60
C VAL A 88 5.49 2.26 -7.58
N ILE A 89 6.47 2.47 -6.69
CA ILE A 89 7.28 3.68 -6.65
C ILE A 89 8.72 3.32 -6.99
N ALA A 90 9.20 3.82 -8.13
CA ALA A 90 10.58 3.72 -8.52
C ALA A 90 11.44 4.76 -7.78
N ALA A 91 12.68 4.40 -7.44
CA ALA A 91 13.62 5.26 -6.72
C ALA A 91 13.96 6.60 -7.44
N THR A 92 13.52 6.76 -8.68
CA THR A 92 13.71 7.95 -9.52
C THR A 92 12.48 8.86 -9.59
N GLY A 93 11.44 8.61 -8.79
CA GLY A 93 10.26 9.48 -8.66
C GLY A 93 9.09 9.12 -9.60
N ALA A 94 9.21 8.06 -10.40
CA ALA A 94 8.06 7.54 -11.13
C ALA A 94 7.11 6.78 -10.17
N ILE A 95 5.84 7.15 -10.18
CA ILE A 95 4.77 6.48 -9.43
C ILE A 95 3.80 5.87 -10.43
N THR A 96 3.49 4.59 -10.26
CA THR A 96 2.42 3.91 -11.01
C THR A 96 1.35 3.41 -10.06
N VAL A 97 0.09 3.55 -10.44
CA VAL A 97 -1.07 3.04 -9.70
C VAL A 97 -1.87 2.16 -10.66
N ALA A 98 -2.14 0.91 -10.28
CA ALA A 98 -2.89 -0.03 -11.12
C ALA A 98 -2.37 -0.13 -12.57
N GLY A 99 -1.04 -0.05 -12.75
CA GLY A 99 -0.37 -0.12 -14.05
C GLY A 99 -0.28 1.21 -14.82
N VAL A 100 -0.84 2.31 -14.30
CA VAL A 100 -0.83 3.62 -14.96
C VAL A 100 0.17 4.56 -14.28
N THR A 101 1.07 5.16 -15.07
CA THR A 101 2.02 6.18 -14.59
C THR A 101 1.29 7.47 -14.22
N ILE A 102 1.54 7.96 -13.02
CA ILE A 102 0.91 9.17 -12.48
C ILE A 102 1.79 10.38 -12.77
N THR A 103 1.21 11.40 -13.39
CA THR A 103 1.90 12.66 -13.69
C THR A 103 2.33 13.39 -12.42
N VAL A 104 3.59 13.80 -12.37
CA VAL A 104 4.17 14.60 -11.28
C VAL A 104 3.37 15.91 -11.12
N GLY A 105 3.15 16.32 -9.87
CA GLY A 105 2.45 17.57 -9.53
C GLY A 105 0.93 17.45 -9.43
N THR A 106 0.33 16.35 -9.89
CA THR A 106 -1.09 16.04 -9.64
C THR A 106 -1.35 15.84 -8.14
N TRP A 107 -2.61 15.99 -7.71
CA TRP A 107 -2.97 15.74 -6.31
C TRP A 107 -2.66 14.29 -5.91
N LEU A 108 -2.95 13.33 -6.79
CA LEU A 108 -2.74 11.90 -6.53
C LEU A 108 -1.24 11.59 -6.31
N TYR A 109 -0.38 12.16 -7.15
CA TYR A 109 1.06 12.10 -6.97
C TYR A 109 1.47 12.65 -5.60
N LYS A 110 1.02 13.87 -5.26
CA LYS A 110 1.36 14.54 -3.99
C LYS A 110 0.90 13.74 -2.78
N THR A 111 -0.31 13.21 -2.80
CA THR A 111 -0.87 12.37 -1.72
C THR A 111 0.01 11.14 -1.49
N ILE A 112 0.37 10.42 -2.55
CA ILE A 112 1.24 9.24 -2.45
C ILE A 112 2.62 9.63 -1.93
N THR A 113 3.25 10.68 -2.47
CA THR A 113 4.58 11.12 -2.01
C THR A 113 4.58 11.60 -0.56
N ASN A 114 3.51 12.27 -0.11
CA ASN A 114 3.38 12.74 1.27
C ASN A 114 3.26 11.55 2.23
N TRP A 115 2.44 10.57 1.89
CA TRP A 115 2.33 9.33 2.65
C TRP A 115 3.67 8.58 2.70
N LEU A 116 4.37 8.47 1.57
CA LEU A 116 5.69 7.83 1.50
C LEU A 116 6.75 8.59 2.28
N SER A 117 6.65 9.90 2.41
CA SER A 117 7.58 10.69 3.21
C SER A 117 7.41 10.44 4.71
N ASN A 118 6.24 9.97 5.14
CA ASN A 118 5.94 9.65 6.53
C ASN A 118 6.53 8.29 6.96
N SER A 119 7.55 8.31 7.83
CA SER A 119 8.23 7.09 8.31
C SER A 119 7.31 6.13 9.04
N SER A 120 6.42 6.64 9.88
CA SER A 120 5.47 5.82 10.65
C SER A 120 4.50 5.08 9.75
N LYS A 121 4.01 5.71 8.67
CA LYS A 121 3.13 5.06 7.69
C LYS A 121 3.84 3.94 6.96
N ARG A 122 5.09 4.16 6.53
CA ARG A 122 5.92 3.12 5.91
C ARG A 122 6.19 1.96 6.87
N GLU A 123 6.49 2.25 8.13
CA GLU A 123 6.71 1.22 9.15
C GLU A 123 5.46 0.37 9.37
N ILE A 124 4.27 0.99 9.44
CA ILE A 124 3.00 0.25 9.54
C ILE A 124 2.81 -0.66 8.32
N ALA A 125 3.12 -0.20 7.11
CA ALA A 125 3.04 -1.02 5.91
C ALA A 125 4.00 -2.23 5.95
N LYS A 126 5.22 -2.04 6.49
CA LYS A 126 6.19 -3.13 6.74
C LYS A 126 5.65 -4.12 7.78
N ILE A 127 5.09 -3.62 8.88
CA ILE A 127 4.48 -4.46 9.92
C ILE A 127 3.33 -5.29 9.32
N ARG A 128 2.43 -4.67 8.55
CA ARG A 128 1.33 -5.38 7.85
C ARG A 128 1.85 -6.49 6.92
N ALA A 129 2.98 -6.27 6.26
CA ALA A 129 3.63 -7.26 5.40
C ALA A 129 4.16 -8.46 6.20
N SER A 130 4.70 -8.22 7.40
CA SER A 130 5.22 -9.27 8.28
C SER A 130 4.14 -10.18 8.89
N ILE A 131 2.88 -9.73 8.90
CA ILE A 131 1.76 -10.48 9.45
C ILE A 131 1.26 -11.51 8.42
N PRO A 132 1.14 -12.80 8.78
CA PRO A 132 0.63 -13.83 7.87
C PRO A 132 -0.75 -13.48 7.31
N LYS A 133 -0.95 -13.66 5.99
CA LYS A 133 -2.22 -13.37 5.29
C LYS A 133 -3.44 -14.02 5.95
N ARG A 134 -3.29 -15.25 6.48
CA ARG A 134 -4.35 -15.99 7.21
C ARG A 134 -4.85 -15.30 8.49
N LEU A 135 -4.04 -14.41 9.06
CA LEU A 135 -4.36 -13.61 10.26
C LEU A 135 -4.81 -12.20 9.92
N ARG A 136 -4.82 -11.82 8.65
CA ARG A 136 -5.23 -10.49 8.19
C ARG A 136 -6.67 -10.49 7.67
N LYS A 137 -7.32 -9.35 7.84
CA LYS A 137 -8.54 -8.97 7.12
C LYS A 137 -8.18 -8.53 5.70
N LYS A 138 -9.22 -8.34 4.87
CA LYS A 138 -9.05 -7.84 3.50
C LYS A 138 -8.33 -6.49 3.45
N ASN A 139 -8.61 -5.58 4.39
CA ASN A 139 -7.95 -4.28 4.52
C ASN A 139 -6.55 -4.33 5.16
N GLY A 140 -5.96 -5.52 5.33
CA GLY A 140 -4.62 -5.67 5.90
C GLY A 140 -4.52 -5.59 7.42
N ASP A 141 -5.60 -5.27 8.15
CA ASP A 141 -5.62 -5.29 9.62
C ASP A 141 -5.63 -6.70 10.18
N VAL A 142 -5.35 -6.85 11.47
CA VAL A 142 -5.40 -8.15 12.13
C VAL A 142 -6.84 -8.61 12.33
N ASN A 143 -7.13 -9.84 11.95
CA ASN A 143 -8.39 -10.48 12.27
C ASN A 143 -8.36 -11.05 13.69
N LEU A 144 -8.77 -10.24 14.66
CA LEU A 144 -8.82 -10.64 16.08
C LEU A 144 -9.67 -11.89 16.34
N GLY A 145 -10.69 -12.15 15.50
CA GLY A 145 -11.54 -13.34 15.61
C GLY A 145 -10.82 -14.67 15.35
N LYS A 146 -9.56 -14.65 14.88
CA LYS A 146 -8.71 -15.85 14.74
C LYS A 146 -8.07 -16.28 16.07
N PHE A 147 -7.98 -15.38 17.06
CA PHE A 147 -7.34 -15.64 18.34
C PHE A 147 -8.37 -16.07 19.38
N LYS A 148 -8.81 -17.33 19.29
CA LYS A 148 -9.91 -17.86 20.14
C LYS A 148 -9.42 -18.57 21.39
N ASN A 149 -8.17 -19.03 21.40
CA ASN A 149 -7.67 -19.91 22.46
C ASN A 149 -7.11 -19.09 23.61
N LYS A 150 -7.90 -18.89 24.67
CA LYS A 150 -7.46 -18.15 25.86
C LYS A 150 -6.33 -18.89 26.56
N VAL A 151 -5.27 -18.17 26.90
CA VAL A 151 -4.15 -18.72 27.68
C VAL A 151 -4.50 -18.69 29.16
N LYS A 152 -4.47 -19.85 29.83
CA LYS A 152 -4.79 -19.97 31.26
C LYS A 152 -3.90 -19.03 32.10
N GLY A 153 -4.54 -18.27 33.00
CA GLY A 153 -3.87 -17.33 33.90
C GLY A 153 -3.32 -16.06 33.24
N LYS A 154 -3.59 -15.81 31.95
CA LYS A 154 -3.12 -14.61 31.23
C LYS A 154 -4.28 -13.89 30.53
N THR A 155 -4.05 -12.63 30.19
CA THR A 155 -4.93 -11.82 29.33
C THR A 155 -4.62 -12.02 27.83
N SER A 156 -3.98 -13.15 27.51
CA SER A 156 -3.51 -13.50 26.17
C SER A 156 -4.46 -14.48 25.48
N TYR A 157 -4.60 -14.34 24.17
CA TYR A 157 -5.32 -15.28 23.30
C TYR A 157 -4.42 -15.73 22.17
N LYS A 158 -4.44 -17.03 21.87
CA LYS A 158 -3.65 -17.66 20.81
C LYS A 158 -4.54 -18.09 19.65
N GLU A 159 -3.91 -18.17 18.49
CA GLU A 159 -4.43 -18.84 17.31
C GLU A 159 -3.64 -20.15 17.08
N GLU A 160 -4.20 -21.08 16.31
CA GLU A 160 -3.66 -22.45 16.15
C GLU A 160 -2.22 -22.52 15.60
N GLY A 161 -1.84 -21.55 14.78
CA GLY A 161 -0.51 -21.43 14.20
C GLY A 161 0.54 -20.80 15.13
N GLY A 162 0.22 -20.56 16.41
CA GLY A 162 1.17 -20.14 17.45
C GLY A 162 1.32 -18.64 17.68
N TRP A 163 0.72 -17.78 16.85
CA TRP A 163 0.68 -16.34 17.13
C TRP A 163 -0.24 -16.04 18.32
N ALA A 164 -0.02 -14.89 18.95
CA ALA A 164 -0.84 -14.47 20.08
C ALA A 164 -1.21 -12.99 20.03
N ILE A 165 -2.27 -12.62 20.73
CA ILE A 165 -2.58 -11.25 21.10
C ILE A 165 -2.61 -11.14 22.62
N ASP A 166 -1.96 -10.12 23.16
CA ASP A 166 -2.03 -9.74 24.58
C ASP A 166 -2.89 -8.48 24.71
N LYS A 167 -3.77 -8.43 25.71
CA LYS A 167 -4.52 -7.20 26.01
C LYS A 167 -3.56 -6.07 26.40
N ASP A 168 -3.74 -4.90 25.81
CA ASP A 168 -2.99 -3.71 26.22
C ASP A 168 -3.69 -3.01 27.38
N THR A 169 -2.95 -2.79 28.47
CA THR A 169 -3.43 -2.17 29.71
C THR A 169 -2.88 -0.76 29.91
N ALA A 170 -1.96 -0.30 29.05
CA ALA A 170 -1.34 1.01 29.20
C ALA A 170 -2.27 2.19 28.84
N GLY A 171 -3.33 1.95 28.05
CA GLY A 171 -4.38 2.95 27.81
C GLY A 171 -4.04 4.10 26.85
N HIS A 172 -2.85 4.14 26.23
CA HIS A 172 -2.42 5.25 25.37
C HIS A 172 -2.69 5.03 23.88
N GLY A 173 -3.17 6.09 23.20
CA GLY A 173 -3.25 6.16 21.73
C GLY A 173 -4.18 5.12 21.09
N GLY A 174 -5.28 4.78 21.77
CA GLY A 174 -6.29 3.85 21.24
C GLY A 174 -5.87 2.37 21.19
N ARG A 175 -4.65 2.03 21.65
CA ARG A 175 -4.14 0.65 21.66
C ARG A 175 -4.93 -0.22 22.62
N LYS A 176 -5.36 -1.38 22.15
CA LYS A 176 -6.12 -2.37 22.91
C LYS A 176 -5.48 -3.75 22.91
N TRP A 177 -4.63 -4.05 21.93
CA TRP A 177 -3.95 -5.34 21.84
C TRP A 177 -2.48 -5.19 21.42
N LYS A 178 -1.68 -6.19 21.72
CA LYS A 178 -0.30 -6.36 21.23
C LYS A 178 -0.23 -7.67 20.48
N LEU A 179 0.09 -7.62 19.18
CA LEU A 179 0.30 -8.82 18.37
C LEU A 179 1.69 -9.38 18.65
N LYS A 180 1.77 -10.68 18.89
CA LYS A 180 3.02 -11.41 19.08
C LYS A 180 3.20 -12.52 18.06
N ASP A 181 4.43 -12.67 17.59
CA ASP A 181 4.82 -13.79 16.74
C ASP A 181 4.80 -15.12 17.51
N LYS A 182 5.11 -16.22 16.80
CA LYS A 182 5.16 -17.56 17.40
C LYS A 182 6.22 -17.72 18.50
N LYS A 183 7.23 -16.86 18.51
CA LYS A 183 8.32 -16.85 19.50
C LYS A 183 7.97 -15.97 20.72
N GLY A 184 6.84 -15.27 20.69
CA GLY A 184 6.42 -14.36 21.75
C GLY A 184 7.03 -12.96 21.66
N ASN A 185 7.61 -12.57 20.52
CA ASN A 185 8.07 -11.20 20.29
C ASN A 185 6.89 -10.33 19.83
N ARG A 186 6.81 -9.10 20.34
CA ARG A 186 5.81 -8.13 19.87
C ARG A 186 6.14 -7.66 18.45
N ILE A 187 5.17 -7.80 17.56
CA ILE A 187 5.24 -7.34 16.16
C ILE A 187 4.46 -6.05 15.94
N ALA A 188 3.34 -5.87 16.65
CA ALA A 188 2.50 -4.68 16.49
C ALA A 188 1.72 -4.32 17.77
N SER A 189 1.39 -3.04 17.89
CA SER A 189 0.26 -2.50 18.63
C SER A 189 -0.99 -2.52 17.76
N LEU A 190 -2.11 -2.94 18.31
CA LEU A 190 -3.38 -2.98 17.60
C LEU A 190 -4.45 -2.14 18.30
N GLY A 191 -5.33 -1.55 17.50
CA GLY A 191 -6.57 -0.92 17.94
C GLY A 191 -7.62 -1.94 18.38
N LYS A 192 -8.79 -1.44 18.77
CA LYS A 192 -9.90 -2.25 19.31
C LYS A 192 -10.33 -3.37 18.36
N ASN A 193 -10.33 -3.10 17.05
CA ASN A 193 -10.80 -4.03 16.03
C ASN A 193 -9.65 -4.69 15.27
N GLY A 194 -8.40 -4.53 15.72
CA GLY A 194 -7.22 -5.13 15.09
C GLY A 194 -6.50 -4.20 14.10
N GLU A 195 -6.85 -2.91 14.09
CA GLU A 195 -6.16 -1.87 13.32
C GLU A 195 -4.67 -1.88 13.68
N VAL A 196 -3.77 -1.95 12.71
CA VAL A 196 -2.32 -1.92 12.98
C VAL A 196 -1.88 -0.48 13.22
N LEU A 197 -1.38 -0.16 14.42
CA LEU A 197 -1.08 1.21 14.86
C LEU A 197 0.42 1.54 14.92
N GLY A 198 1.29 0.60 14.56
CA GLY A 198 2.75 0.67 14.75
C GLY A 198 3.23 -0.34 15.77
N LYS A 199 4.54 -0.39 16.07
CA LYS A 199 5.09 -1.34 17.03
C LYS A 199 4.92 -0.88 18.47
#